data_AF-Q1PX96-F1
#
_entry.id   AF-Q1PX96-F1
#
_cell.length_a   1.000
_cell.length_b   1.000
_cell.length_c   1.000
_cell.angle_alpha   90.00
_cell.angle_beta   90.00
_cell.angle_gamma   90.00
#
_symmetry.space_group_name_H-M   'P 1'
#
loop_
_entity.id
_entity.type
_entity.pdbx_description
1 polymer ?
#
loop_
_entity_poly.entity_id
_entity_poly.type
_entity_poly.pdbx_seq_one_letter_code
_entity_poly.pdbx_strand_id
1 'polypeptide(L)'
;MNTIKSIRDIPLHENIYPGTPACAGCGGLLSLRHCLKILGENIVIVNAAGCFTLLSVYPYTPFRSSWLYTAMACAPAGAQGIRDALDILIKKGRLNPDEDLKVVVLTGDGVAYDIGLASTSGALYRNVDFYYLCSDNEAYGNTGFQSSGATPFASNTRTTPAGKMNPLGELFYKKDLFEIWRSHKPPYLATISPAHPVDLINKFEKAKHYKGPKLVTL
;
A
#
# COMPACT_ATOMS: atom_id res chain seq x y z
N MET A 1 -8.87 16.06 15.61
CA MET A 1 -8.26 14.74 15.34
C MET A 1 -9.01 13.74 16.21
N ASN A 2 -9.74 12.79 15.62
CA ASN A 2 -10.43 11.76 16.40
C ASN A 2 -9.43 10.66 16.75
N THR A 3 -8.67 10.86 17.82
CA THR A 3 -7.66 9.89 18.26
C THR A 3 -8.34 8.68 18.90
N ILE A 4 -8.08 7.50 18.35
CA ILE A 4 -8.52 6.22 18.89
C ILE A 4 -7.63 5.90 20.10
N LYS A 5 -8.23 5.73 21.28
CA LYS A 5 -7.46 5.50 22.53
C LYS A 5 -7.24 4.01 22.80
N SER A 6 -8.17 3.17 22.40
CA SER A 6 -8.15 1.74 22.67
C SER A 6 -8.77 0.94 21.52
N ILE A 7 -8.59 -0.38 21.56
CA ILE A 7 -9.20 -1.31 20.59
C ILE A 7 -10.74 -1.18 20.57
N ARG A 8 -11.36 -0.84 21.71
CA ARG A 8 -12.81 -0.69 21.83
C ARG A 8 -13.34 0.51 21.03
N ASP A 9 -12.47 1.49 20.76
CA ASP A 9 -12.80 2.71 20.05
C ASP A 9 -12.61 2.55 18.53
N ILE A 10 -12.11 1.40 18.06
CA ILE A 10 -11.92 1.14 16.63
C ILE A 10 -13.29 1.10 15.93
N PRO A 11 -13.46 1.80 14.80
CA PRO A 11 -14.73 1.81 14.09
C PRO A 11 -15.22 0.40 13.71
N LEU A 12 -16.51 0.15 13.94
CA LEU A 12 -17.13 -1.16 13.69
C LEU A 12 -17.41 -1.41 12.20
N HIS A 13 -17.59 -0.36 11.39
CA HIS A 13 -17.85 -0.51 9.96
C HIS A 13 -16.65 -1.14 9.23
N GLU A 14 -16.92 -1.88 8.16
CA GLU A 14 -15.90 -2.52 7.33
C GLU A 14 -16.02 -2.03 5.88
N ASN A 15 -14.89 -1.62 5.30
CA ASN A 15 -14.82 -1.17 3.90
C ASN A 15 -14.24 -2.24 2.96
N ILE A 16 -14.07 -3.46 3.48
CA ILE A 16 -13.70 -4.67 2.74
C ILE A 16 -14.53 -5.84 3.28
N TYR A 17 -15.16 -6.59 2.37
CA TYR A 17 -16.03 -7.70 2.72
C TYR A 17 -15.24 -8.97 3.04
N PRO A 18 -15.82 -9.89 3.85
CA PRO A 18 -15.29 -11.24 4.02
C PRO A 18 -15.33 -12.02 2.69
N GLY A 19 -14.64 -13.17 2.64
CA GLY A 19 -14.60 -14.02 1.44
C GLY A 19 -13.45 -13.69 0.48
N THR A 20 -12.26 -13.46 1.03
CA THR A 20 -11.04 -13.21 0.24
C THR A 20 -10.25 -14.51 0.01
N PRO A 21 -9.56 -14.67 -1.13
CA PRO A 21 -8.68 -15.82 -1.36
C PRO A 21 -7.29 -15.67 -0.73
N ALA A 22 -7.09 -14.68 0.16
CA ALA A 22 -5.85 -14.54 0.91
C ALA A 22 -5.64 -15.71 1.87
N CYS A 23 -4.38 -15.97 2.24
CA CYS A 23 -4.02 -17.01 3.20
C CYS A 23 -4.74 -16.81 4.54
N ALA A 24 -5.04 -17.92 5.24
CA ALA A 24 -5.51 -17.87 6.62
C ALA A 24 -4.49 -17.11 7.49
N GLY A 25 -4.93 -16.06 8.20
CA GLY A 25 -4.05 -15.23 9.02
C GLY A 25 -3.20 -14.21 8.24
N CYS A 26 -3.55 -13.87 7.00
CA CYS A 26 -2.80 -12.88 6.20
C CYS A 26 -2.67 -11.52 6.91
N GLY A 27 -1.45 -11.19 7.35
CA GLY A 27 -1.14 -9.92 8.04
C GLY A 27 -1.35 -8.69 7.14
N GLY A 28 -1.00 -8.78 5.86
CA GLY A 28 -1.23 -7.70 4.89
C GLY A 28 -2.71 -7.37 4.71
N LEU A 29 -3.57 -8.39 4.63
CA LEU A 29 -5.02 -8.20 4.55
C LEU A 29 -5.58 -7.57 5.84
N LEU A 30 -5.08 -7.98 7.01
CA LEU A 30 -5.48 -7.39 8.29
C LEU A 30 -5.11 -5.90 8.37
N SER A 31 -3.89 -5.54 7.97
CA SER A 31 -3.46 -4.14 7.86
C SER A 31 -4.36 -3.36 6.89
N LEU A 32 -4.59 -3.89 5.68
CA LEU A 32 -5.45 -3.27 4.68
C LEU A 32 -6.87 -3.03 5.21
N ARG A 33 -7.47 -4.02 5.89
CA ARG A 33 -8.78 -3.88 6.54
C ARG A 33 -8.78 -2.71 7.53
N HIS A 34 -7.79 -2.59 8.40
CA HIS A 34 -7.71 -1.48 9.35
C HIS A 34 -7.51 -0.13 8.67
N CYS A 35 -6.67 -0.05 7.63
CA CYS A 35 -6.48 1.18 6.84
C CYS A 35 -7.79 1.63 6.19
N LEU A 36 -8.53 0.70 5.59
CA LEU A 36 -9.76 1.00 4.86
C LEU A 36 -10.88 1.50 5.79
N LYS A 37 -10.93 1.07 7.06
CA LYS A 37 -11.86 1.65 8.07
C LYS A 37 -11.74 3.18 8.15
N ILE A 38 -10.52 3.69 8.03
CA ILE A 38 -10.19 5.10 8.20
C ILE A 38 -10.25 5.88 6.89
N LEU A 39 -9.82 5.25 5.79
CA LEU A 39 -9.87 5.86 4.46
C LEU A 39 -11.31 6.06 3.96
N GLY A 40 -12.23 5.18 4.35
CA GLY A 40 -13.64 5.24 3.96
C GLY A 40 -13.91 4.62 2.58
N GLU A 41 -15.12 4.82 2.08
CA GLU A 41 -15.57 4.25 0.80
C GLU A 41 -15.22 5.15 -0.41
N ASN A 42 -15.10 6.46 -0.18
CA ASN A 42 -14.82 7.49 -1.20
C ASN A 42 -13.33 7.50 -1.59
N ILE A 43 -12.85 6.36 -2.07
CA ILE A 43 -11.48 6.16 -2.53
C ILE A 43 -11.45 5.44 -3.88
N VAL A 44 -10.37 5.64 -4.62
CA VAL A 44 -10.01 4.83 -5.78
C VAL A 44 -8.73 4.09 -5.45
N ILE A 45 -8.81 2.76 -5.42
CA ILE A 45 -7.67 1.88 -5.18
C ILE A 45 -6.98 1.58 -6.50
N VAL A 46 -5.69 1.89 -6.59
CA VAL A 46 -4.80 1.56 -7.70
C VAL A 46 -3.85 0.47 -7.24
N ASN A 47 -4.13 -0.76 -7.63
CA ASN A 47 -3.44 -1.92 -7.10
C ASN A 47 -2.38 -2.42 -8.09
N ALA A 48 -1.12 -2.37 -7.67
CA ALA A 48 -0.03 -3.01 -8.39
C ALA A 48 -0.19 -4.53 -8.37
N ALA A 49 0.21 -5.21 -9.45
CA ALA A 49 0.23 -6.67 -9.51
C ALA A 49 0.97 -7.27 -8.29
N GLY A 50 0.33 -8.19 -7.58
CA GLY A 50 0.86 -8.82 -6.37
C GLY A 50 -0.21 -9.60 -5.60
N CYS A 51 0.05 -9.95 -4.33
CA CYS A 51 -0.90 -10.73 -3.52
C CYS A 51 -2.28 -10.08 -3.43
N PHE A 52 -2.35 -8.75 -3.29
CA PHE A 52 -3.65 -8.04 -3.23
C PHE A 52 -4.42 -8.03 -4.55
N THR A 53 -3.77 -8.34 -5.69
CA THR A 53 -4.50 -8.55 -6.94
C THR A 53 -5.46 -9.72 -6.83
N LEU A 54 -5.10 -10.74 -6.05
CA LEU A 54 -5.97 -11.90 -5.83
C LEU A 54 -7.23 -11.53 -5.04
N LEU A 55 -7.29 -10.37 -4.37
CA LEU A 55 -8.53 -9.97 -3.70
C LEU A 55 -9.66 -9.76 -4.70
N SER A 56 -9.38 -9.24 -5.89
CA SER A 56 -10.37 -9.03 -6.95
C SER A 56 -10.20 -10.08 -8.05
N VAL A 57 -10.92 -11.20 -7.94
CA VAL A 57 -10.92 -12.30 -8.93
C VAL A 57 -12.31 -12.41 -9.53
N TYR A 58 -12.40 -12.29 -10.85
CA TYR A 58 -13.67 -12.34 -11.58
C TYR A 58 -14.52 -13.57 -11.17
N PRO A 59 -15.82 -13.40 -10.90
CA PRO A 59 -16.63 -12.16 -10.96
C PRO A 59 -16.71 -11.38 -9.63
N TYR A 60 -15.87 -11.69 -8.64
CA TYR A 60 -16.00 -11.21 -7.26
C TYR A 60 -14.96 -10.14 -6.89
N THR A 61 -15.36 -9.23 -6.02
CA THR A 61 -14.47 -8.27 -5.36
C THR A 61 -14.94 -8.05 -3.92
N PRO A 62 -14.02 -8.05 -2.94
CA PRO A 62 -14.34 -7.72 -1.55
C PRO A 62 -14.32 -6.21 -1.32
N PHE A 63 -13.82 -5.41 -2.26
CA PHE A 63 -13.74 -3.95 -2.08
C PHE A 63 -15.12 -3.30 -2.24
N ARG A 64 -15.48 -2.45 -1.28
CA ARG A 64 -16.64 -1.54 -1.40
C ARG A 64 -16.36 -0.33 -2.30
N SER A 65 -15.08 -0.02 -2.49
CA SER A 65 -14.59 1.11 -3.28
C SER A 65 -14.17 0.70 -4.69
N SER A 66 -14.04 1.70 -5.57
CA SER A 66 -13.45 1.52 -6.90
C SER A 66 -12.04 0.93 -6.82
N TRP A 67 -11.77 -0.08 -7.64
CA TRP A 67 -10.49 -0.78 -7.68
C TRP A 67 -10.01 -0.92 -9.12
N LEU A 68 -8.75 -0.56 -9.35
CA LEU A 68 -8.09 -0.61 -10.65
C LEU A 68 -6.83 -1.45 -10.56
N TYR A 69 -6.75 -2.48 -11.40
CA TYR A 69 -5.53 -3.23 -11.62
C TYR A 69 -4.51 -2.41 -12.42
N THR A 70 -3.23 -2.52 -12.06
CA THR A 70 -2.12 -1.97 -12.83
C THR A 70 -0.99 -2.98 -12.93
N ALA A 71 -0.19 -2.89 -14.00
CA ALA A 71 1.07 -3.61 -14.06
C ALA A 71 1.97 -3.19 -12.89
N MET A 72 2.80 -4.12 -12.41
CA MET A 72 3.60 -3.96 -11.19
C MET A 72 4.40 -2.64 -11.16
N ALA A 73 5.00 -2.26 -12.30
CA ALA A 73 5.89 -1.11 -12.39
C ALA A 73 5.19 0.27 -12.37
N CYS A 74 3.87 0.36 -12.58
CA CYS A 74 3.21 1.61 -12.95
C CYS A 74 2.07 2.07 -12.03
N ALA A 75 1.77 1.39 -10.93
CA ALA A 75 0.68 1.79 -10.03
C ALA A 75 0.75 3.26 -9.56
N PRO A 76 1.91 3.82 -9.15
CA PRO A 76 2.01 5.24 -8.79
C PRO A 76 1.77 6.19 -9.97
N ALA A 77 2.15 5.80 -11.19
CA ALA A 77 1.85 6.56 -12.40
C ALA A 77 0.35 6.50 -12.75
N GLY A 78 -0.30 5.36 -12.53
CA GLY A 78 -1.76 5.23 -12.65
C GLY A 78 -2.49 6.11 -11.64
N ALA A 79 -1.99 6.19 -10.40
CA ALA A 79 -2.53 7.07 -9.38
C ALA A 79 -2.41 8.56 -9.72
N GLN A 80 -1.28 8.99 -10.30
CA GLN A 80 -1.16 10.33 -10.86
C GLN A 80 -2.28 10.59 -11.88
N GLY A 81 -2.47 9.70 -12.86
CA GLY A 81 -3.49 9.89 -13.89
C GLY A 81 -4.89 10.02 -13.32
N ILE A 82 -5.23 9.23 -12.30
CA ILE A 82 -6.52 9.33 -11.60
C ILE A 82 -6.63 10.66 -10.84
N ARG A 83 -5.59 11.06 -10.09
CA ARG A 83 -5.59 12.31 -9.32
C ARG A 83 -5.76 13.52 -10.25
N ASP A 84 -5.02 13.55 -11.37
CA ASP A 84 -5.12 14.60 -12.38
C ASP A 84 -6.51 14.65 -13.01
N ALA A 85 -7.10 13.49 -13.33
CA ALA A 85 -8.45 13.41 -13.88
C ALA A 85 -9.50 13.97 -12.92
N LEU A 86 -9.43 13.61 -11.63
CA LEU A 86 -10.33 14.14 -10.60
C LEU A 86 -10.18 15.65 -10.45
N ASP A 87 -8.96 16.16 -10.40
CA ASP A 87 -8.68 17.60 -10.28
C ASP A 87 -9.22 18.38 -11.50
N ILE A 88 -9.09 17.81 -12.70
CA ILE A 88 -9.64 18.38 -13.93
C ILE A 88 -11.17 18.38 -13.90
N LEU A 89 -11.81 17.31 -13.43
CA LEU A 89 -13.27 17.22 -13.33
C LEU A 89 -13.82 18.25 -12.34
N ILE A 90 -13.18 18.40 -11.18
CA ILE A 90 -13.53 19.41 -10.18
C ILE A 90 -13.37 20.81 -10.76
N LYS A 91 -12.22 21.11 -11.40
CA LYS A 91 -11.96 22.42 -12.03
C LYS A 91 -12.96 22.76 -13.13
N LYS A 92 -13.48 21.76 -13.85
CA LYS A 92 -14.50 21.93 -14.89
C LYS A 92 -15.94 21.95 -14.34
N GLY A 93 -16.13 21.84 -13.01
CA GLY A 93 -17.47 21.76 -12.40
C GLY A 93 -18.24 20.49 -12.75
N ARG A 94 -17.54 19.42 -13.16
CA ARG A 94 -18.14 18.12 -13.53
C ARG A 94 -18.13 17.10 -12.38
N LEU A 95 -17.47 17.44 -11.28
CA LEU A 95 -17.45 16.71 -10.02
C LEU A 95 -17.54 17.74 -8.89
N ASN A 96 -18.47 17.56 -7.96
CA ASN A 96 -18.53 18.45 -6.80
C ASN A 96 -17.30 18.20 -5.91
N PRO A 97 -16.65 19.23 -5.37
CA PRO A 97 -15.51 19.06 -4.45
C PRO A 97 -15.81 18.17 -3.24
N ASP A 98 -17.06 18.16 -2.75
CA ASP A 98 -17.49 17.32 -1.62
C ASP A 98 -17.57 15.82 -1.98
N GLU A 99 -17.57 15.50 -3.27
CA GLU A 99 -17.56 14.15 -3.82
C GLU A 99 -16.15 13.70 -4.27
N ASP A 100 -15.11 14.47 -3.92
CA ASP A 100 -13.73 14.12 -4.27
C ASP A 100 -13.32 12.76 -3.66
N LEU A 101 -12.57 12.00 -4.44
CA LEU A 101 -12.12 10.64 -4.10
C LEU A 101 -10.66 10.68 -3.70
N LYS A 102 -10.28 9.96 -2.63
CA LYS A 102 -8.86 9.80 -2.29
C LYS A 102 -8.25 8.73 -3.20
N VAL A 103 -7.06 9.00 -3.73
CA VAL A 103 -6.32 8.01 -4.51
C VAL A 103 -5.45 7.18 -3.58
N VAL A 104 -5.53 5.86 -3.69
CA VAL A 104 -4.85 4.91 -2.80
C VAL A 104 -4.09 3.90 -3.64
N VAL A 105 -2.77 3.93 -3.62
CA VAL A 105 -1.92 2.94 -4.26
C VAL A 105 -1.69 1.79 -3.29
N LEU A 106 -2.02 0.57 -3.72
CA LEU A 106 -1.68 -0.65 -3.01
C LEU A 106 -0.53 -1.36 -3.73
N THR A 107 0.50 -1.68 -2.98
CA THR A 107 1.71 -2.36 -3.48
C THR A 107 2.15 -3.45 -2.52
N GLY A 108 2.93 -4.42 -3.02
CA GLY A 108 3.80 -5.24 -2.19
C GLY A 108 5.22 -4.70 -2.21
N ASP A 109 6.11 -5.26 -1.39
CA ASP A 109 7.51 -4.85 -1.33
C ASP A 109 8.24 -4.98 -2.68
N GLY A 110 7.99 -6.03 -3.47
CA GLY A 110 8.58 -6.16 -4.81
C GLY A 110 8.30 -4.97 -5.74
N VAL A 111 7.19 -4.26 -5.54
CA VAL A 111 6.93 -3.00 -6.26
C VAL A 111 7.67 -1.85 -5.59
N ALA A 112 7.49 -1.68 -4.28
CA ALA A 112 7.96 -0.50 -3.56
C ALA A 112 9.48 -0.41 -3.46
N TYR A 113 10.13 -1.56 -3.26
CA TYR A 113 11.58 -1.67 -3.14
C TYR A 113 12.25 -1.79 -4.50
N ASP A 114 11.64 -2.47 -5.48
CA ASP A 114 12.30 -2.80 -6.75
C ASP A 114 11.63 -2.16 -7.98
N ILE A 115 10.71 -2.87 -8.65
CA ILE A 115 10.31 -2.54 -10.03
C ILE A 115 9.48 -1.25 -10.14
N GLY A 116 8.77 -0.89 -9.08
CA GLY A 116 7.94 0.32 -8.99
C GLY A 116 8.67 1.53 -8.42
N LEU A 117 9.95 1.42 -8.09
CA LEU A 117 10.67 2.51 -7.43
C LEU A 117 10.74 3.77 -8.31
N ALA A 118 11.00 3.61 -9.61
CA ALA A 118 11.09 4.74 -10.53
C ALA A 118 9.77 5.50 -10.70
N SER A 119 8.64 4.78 -10.83
CA SER A 119 7.32 5.41 -10.94
C SER A 119 6.89 6.07 -9.64
N THR A 120 7.24 5.45 -8.50
CA THR A 120 7.05 6.04 -7.16
C THR A 120 7.83 7.34 -7.05
N SER A 121 9.13 7.32 -7.34
CA SER A 121 10.02 8.49 -7.33
C SER A 121 9.47 9.62 -8.21
N GLY A 122 8.98 9.31 -9.41
CA GLY A 122 8.34 10.28 -10.29
C GLY A 122 7.06 10.90 -9.73
N ALA A 123 6.20 10.11 -9.08
CA ALA A 123 4.99 10.62 -8.42
C ALA A 123 5.33 11.50 -7.20
N LEU A 124 6.36 11.14 -6.43
CA LEU A 124 6.85 11.96 -5.32
C LEU A 124 7.44 13.29 -5.80
N TYR A 125 8.24 13.26 -6.87
CA TYR A 125 8.78 14.47 -7.49
C TYR A 125 7.70 15.47 -7.93
N ARG A 126 6.57 14.96 -8.44
CA ARG A 126 5.41 15.79 -8.84
C ARG A 126 4.47 16.13 -7.68
N ASN A 127 4.80 15.72 -6.46
CA ASN A 127 4.02 15.97 -5.25
C ASN A 127 2.54 15.54 -5.38
N VAL A 128 2.30 14.39 -5.99
CA VAL A 128 0.94 13.84 -6.18
C VAL A 128 0.25 13.67 -4.83
N ASP A 129 -1.03 14.03 -4.74
CA ASP A 129 -1.83 13.83 -3.53
C ASP A 129 -2.48 12.44 -3.53
N PHE A 130 -1.83 11.48 -2.87
CA PHE A 130 -2.28 10.10 -2.79
C PHE A 130 -1.74 9.39 -1.53
N TYR A 131 -2.39 8.28 -1.17
CA TYR A 131 -1.87 7.34 -0.18
C TYR A 131 -1.09 6.25 -0.89
N TYR A 132 0.11 5.94 -0.41
CA TYR A 132 0.91 4.81 -0.87
C TYR A 132 0.98 3.79 0.26
N LEU A 133 0.45 2.59 0.06
CA LEU A 133 0.54 1.49 1.01
C LEU A 133 1.42 0.38 0.44
N CYS A 134 2.55 0.14 1.09
CA CYS A 134 3.40 -1.02 0.86
C CYS A 134 3.05 -2.12 1.86
N SER A 135 2.58 -3.25 1.35
CA SER A 135 2.52 -4.50 2.09
C SER A 135 3.86 -5.20 2.01
N ASP A 136 4.74 -4.89 2.95
CA ASP A 136 6.04 -5.54 3.06
C ASP A 136 5.86 -6.92 3.71
N ASN A 137 5.87 -7.96 2.89
CA ASN A 137 5.95 -9.33 3.37
C ASN A 137 7.33 -9.93 3.09
N GLU A 138 8.31 -9.05 2.83
CA GLU A 138 9.74 -9.36 2.70
C GLU A 138 10.09 -10.31 1.55
N ALA A 139 9.20 -10.44 0.55
CA ALA A 139 9.40 -11.28 -0.63
C ALA A 139 8.41 -10.94 -1.76
N TYR A 140 8.67 -11.43 -2.96
CA TYR A 140 7.61 -11.60 -3.97
C TYR A 140 6.70 -12.77 -3.58
N GLY A 141 5.78 -12.53 -2.63
CA GLY A 141 4.94 -13.58 -2.05
C GLY A 141 4.05 -14.30 -3.07
N ASN A 142 3.41 -13.55 -3.99
CA ASN A 142 2.44 -14.10 -4.95
C ASN A 142 3.06 -15.10 -5.94
N THR A 143 4.31 -14.86 -6.35
CA THR A 143 5.00 -15.69 -7.34
C THR A 143 5.69 -16.89 -6.71
N GLY A 144 5.54 -17.11 -5.40
CA GLY A 144 6.09 -18.25 -4.69
C GLY A 144 7.23 -17.91 -3.74
N PHE A 145 7.29 -16.69 -3.20
CA PHE A 145 8.32 -16.23 -2.26
C PHE A 145 9.73 -16.18 -2.86
N GLN A 146 9.91 -15.39 -3.91
CA GLN A 146 11.24 -14.99 -4.40
C GLN A 146 11.79 -13.81 -3.59
N SER A 147 13.11 -13.71 -3.49
CA SER A 147 13.79 -12.55 -2.89
C SER A 147 13.40 -11.24 -3.59
N SER A 148 13.23 -10.20 -2.78
CA SER A 148 13.01 -8.81 -3.17
C SER A 148 14.01 -7.90 -2.49
N GLY A 149 14.06 -6.62 -2.86
CA GLY A 149 14.84 -5.61 -2.14
C GLY A 149 14.45 -5.42 -0.67
N ALA A 150 13.33 -5.99 -0.23
CA ALA A 150 12.88 -5.98 1.16
C ALA A 150 13.28 -7.23 1.96
N THR A 151 13.78 -8.26 1.30
CA THR A 151 14.17 -9.52 1.95
C THR A 151 15.34 -9.28 2.91
N PRO A 152 15.21 -9.63 4.21
CA PRO A 152 16.28 -9.50 5.17
C PRO A 152 17.49 -10.38 4.85
N PHE A 153 18.66 -9.93 5.29
CA PHE A 153 19.89 -10.72 5.25
C PHE A 153 19.67 -12.10 5.88
N ALA A 154 20.27 -13.12 5.26
CA ALA A 154 20.19 -14.52 5.64
C ALA A 154 18.80 -15.17 5.54
N SER A 155 17.84 -14.54 4.86
CA SER A 155 16.54 -15.16 4.59
C SER A 155 16.63 -16.25 3.54
N ASN A 156 15.84 -17.31 3.71
CA ASN A 156 15.73 -18.40 2.74
C ASN A 156 14.53 -18.15 1.82
N THR A 157 14.77 -17.90 0.53
CA THR A 157 13.72 -17.70 -0.48
C THR A 157 13.87 -18.66 -1.66
N ARG A 158 12.92 -18.70 -2.60
CA ARG A 158 13.03 -19.51 -3.82
C ARG A 158 14.25 -19.17 -4.67
N THR A 159 14.66 -17.90 -4.69
CA THR A 159 15.78 -17.41 -5.51
C THR A 159 17.08 -17.25 -4.72
N THR A 160 16.99 -17.22 -3.39
CA THR A 160 18.15 -17.24 -2.47
C THR A 160 18.04 -18.41 -1.49
N PRO A 161 18.08 -19.67 -1.98
CA PRO A 161 17.92 -20.83 -1.12
C PRO A 161 19.14 -21.03 -0.22
N ALA A 162 18.90 -21.26 1.06
CA ALA A 162 19.94 -21.68 1.99
C ALA A 162 20.37 -23.13 1.68
N GLY A 163 21.67 -23.36 1.53
CA GLY A 163 22.23 -24.67 1.19
C GLY A 163 23.75 -24.73 1.29
N LYS A 164 24.37 -25.86 0.93
CA LYS A 164 25.83 -26.06 1.10
C LYS A 164 26.68 -24.98 0.40
N MET A 165 26.27 -24.55 -0.78
CA MET A 165 26.97 -23.54 -1.58
C MET A 165 26.60 -22.10 -1.18
N ASN A 166 25.42 -21.91 -0.57
CA ASN A 166 24.94 -20.63 -0.08
C ASN A 166 24.38 -20.82 1.33
N PRO A 167 25.24 -20.91 2.36
CA PRO A 167 24.79 -21.27 3.70
C PRO A 167 23.90 -20.22 4.36
N LEU A 168 23.98 -18.97 3.88
CA LEU A 168 23.25 -17.83 4.44
C LEU A 168 21.90 -17.62 3.74
N GLY A 169 21.76 -17.91 2.44
CA GLY A 169 20.56 -17.54 1.69
C GLY A 169 20.70 -16.14 1.10
N GLU A 170 19.85 -15.19 1.50
CA GLU A 170 19.98 -13.79 1.10
C GLU A 170 21.30 -13.19 1.59
N LEU A 171 22.07 -12.59 0.68
CA LEU A 171 23.38 -12.00 0.99
C LEU A 171 23.30 -10.48 1.18
N PHE A 172 22.27 -9.85 0.65
CA PHE A 172 22.07 -8.41 0.76
C PHE A 172 21.27 -8.05 2.01
N TYR A 173 21.52 -6.85 2.53
CA TYR A 173 20.67 -6.28 3.57
C TYR A 173 19.42 -5.66 2.94
N LYS A 174 18.32 -5.70 3.70
CA LYS A 174 17.07 -5.02 3.36
C LYS A 174 17.36 -3.56 3.02
N LYS A 175 16.92 -3.14 1.83
CA LYS A 175 17.07 -1.76 1.36
C LYS A 175 16.26 -0.83 2.25
N ASP A 176 16.80 0.33 2.60
CA ASP A 176 16.07 1.30 3.43
C ASP A 176 15.08 2.10 2.59
N LEU A 177 13.88 1.54 2.40
CA LEU A 177 12.80 2.18 1.65
C LEU A 177 12.36 3.49 2.30
N PHE A 178 12.39 3.56 3.63
CA PHE A 178 11.95 4.73 4.38
C PHE A 178 12.87 5.93 4.09
N GLU A 179 14.18 5.70 4.06
CA GLU A 179 15.18 6.71 3.69
C GLU A 179 15.08 7.14 2.22
N ILE A 180 14.83 6.18 1.32
CA ILE A 180 14.58 6.50 -0.10
C ILE A 180 13.37 7.43 -0.23
N TRP A 181 12.25 7.12 0.41
CA TRP A 181 11.07 7.99 0.42
C TRP A 181 11.34 9.32 1.11
N ARG A 182 12.06 9.33 2.24
CA ARG A 182 12.41 10.56 2.99
C ARG A 182 13.21 11.54 2.15
N SER A 183 14.07 11.06 1.24
CA SER A 183 14.84 11.91 0.33
C SER A 183 13.97 12.83 -0.55
N HIS A 184 12.75 12.40 -0.88
CA HIS A 184 11.77 13.19 -1.64
C HIS A 184 11.02 14.23 -0.79
N LYS A 185 11.24 14.25 0.53
CA LYS A 185 10.58 15.14 1.49
C LYS A 185 9.04 15.14 1.40
N PRO A 186 8.38 13.96 1.35
CA PRO A 186 6.93 13.91 1.33
C PRO A 186 6.35 14.45 2.65
N PRO A 187 5.12 14.98 2.64
CA PRO A 187 4.49 15.56 3.83
C PRO A 187 4.22 14.54 4.94
N TYR A 188 4.10 13.24 4.61
CA TYR A 188 3.82 12.20 5.58
C TYR A 188 4.50 10.87 5.24
N LEU A 189 5.19 10.30 6.23
CA LEU A 189 5.79 8.96 6.21
C LEU A 189 5.46 8.23 7.50
N ALA A 190 5.12 6.95 7.40
CA ALA A 190 4.94 6.11 8.57
C ALA A 190 5.26 4.63 8.29
N THR A 191 5.74 3.93 9.31
CA THR A 191 5.69 2.48 9.37
C THR A 191 4.46 2.06 10.18
N ILE A 192 3.84 0.92 9.88
CA ILE A 192 2.71 0.36 10.63
C ILE A 192 2.97 -1.11 10.94
N SER A 193 2.17 -1.68 11.84
CA SER A 193 2.18 -3.12 12.08
C SER A 193 0.76 -3.58 12.42
N PRO A 194 0.29 -4.72 11.86
CA PRO A 194 -1.03 -5.26 12.20
C PRO A 194 -1.13 -5.66 13.68
N ALA A 195 -0.01 -5.90 14.37
CA ALA A 195 0.02 -6.19 15.80
C ALA A 195 -0.34 -4.96 16.67
N HIS A 196 -0.26 -3.76 16.10
CA HIS A 196 -0.53 -2.50 16.79
C HIS A 196 -1.67 -1.72 16.10
N PRO A 197 -2.92 -2.24 16.12
CA PRO A 197 -4.02 -1.69 15.32
C PRO A 197 -4.42 -0.27 15.72
N VAL A 198 -4.30 0.10 17.01
CA VAL A 198 -4.59 1.46 17.49
C VAL A 198 -3.60 2.47 16.93
N ASP A 199 -2.31 2.13 16.92
CA ASP A 199 -1.25 2.97 16.32
C ASP A 199 -1.42 3.08 14.80
N LEU A 200 -1.64 1.96 14.12
CA LEU A 200 -1.92 1.91 12.68
C LEU A 200 -3.08 2.86 12.32
N ILE A 201 -4.22 2.73 13.00
CA ILE A 201 -5.40 3.57 12.74
C ILE A 201 -5.10 5.05 13.00
N ASN A 202 -4.44 5.38 14.11
CA ASN A 202 -4.10 6.76 14.42
C ASN A 202 -3.11 7.37 13.41
N LYS A 203 -2.20 6.58 12.84
CA LYS A 203 -1.33 7.01 11.73
C LYS A 203 -2.13 7.36 10.48
N PHE A 204 -3.18 6.60 10.15
CA PHE A 204 -4.07 6.96 9.03
C PHE A 204 -4.97 8.16 9.34
N GLU A 205 -5.47 8.31 10.57
CA GLU A 205 -6.18 9.52 10.98
C GLU A 205 -5.27 10.75 10.89
N LYS A 206 -4.00 10.62 11.26
CA LYS A 206 -2.99 11.68 11.11
C LYS A 206 -2.72 12.03 9.65
N ALA A 207 -2.59 11.02 8.79
CA ALA A 207 -2.34 11.23 7.38
C ALA A 207 -3.42 12.09 6.69
N LYS A 208 -4.70 12.03 7.12
CA LYS A 208 -5.79 12.83 6.55
C LYS A 208 -5.55 14.34 6.57
N HIS A 209 -4.73 14.83 7.50
CA HIS A 209 -4.44 16.25 7.67
C HIS A 209 -3.34 16.76 6.73
N TYR A 210 -2.72 15.89 5.93
CA TYR A 210 -1.67 16.24 4.98
C TYR A 210 -2.20 16.21 3.55
N LYS A 211 -1.75 17.17 2.73
CA LYS A 211 -1.96 17.21 1.28
C LYS A 211 -0.64 16.91 0.57
N GLY A 212 -0.67 16.02 -0.42
CA GLY A 212 0.51 15.50 -1.12
C GLY A 212 0.74 14.02 -0.82
N PRO A 213 1.91 13.45 -1.14
CA PRO A 213 2.12 12.02 -1.03
C PRO A 213 2.24 11.57 0.43
N LYS A 214 1.41 10.58 0.81
CA LYS A 214 1.36 9.98 2.15
C LYS A 214 1.80 8.53 2.04
N LEU A 215 3.05 8.22 2.39
CA LEU A 215 3.59 6.86 2.23
C LEU A 215 3.61 6.10 3.55
N VAL A 216 3.14 4.86 3.47
CA VAL A 216 3.04 3.96 4.60
C VAL A 216 3.55 2.59 4.19
N THR A 217 4.48 2.04 4.95
CA THR A 217 4.88 0.63 4.83
C THR A 217 4.47 -0.12 6.08
N LEU A 218 3.91 -1.31 5.92
CA LEU A 218 3.78 -2.27 7.02
C LEU A 218 5.03 -3.15 7.14
#